data_AF-A0A920VPY8-F1
#
_entry.id   AF-A0A920VPY8-F1
#
_cell.length_a   1.000
_cell.length_b   1.000
_cell.length_c   1.000
_cell.angle_alpha   90.00
_cell.angle_beta   90.00
_cell.angle_gamma   90.00
#
_symmetry.space_group_name_H-M   'P 1'
#
loop_
_entity.id
_entity.type
_entity.pdbx_description
1 polymer ?
#
loop_
_entity_poly.entity_id
_entity_poly.type
_entity_poly.pdbx_seq_one_letter_code
_entity_poly.pdbx_strand_id
1 'polypeptide(L)' 'MRRSQNPDLILTIGGDGTILRGVHVAASRDIPVLGVNMGRVGFMSDIESKDAIKN' A
#
# COMPACT_ATOMS: atom_id res chain seq x y z
N MET A 1 -2.82 -3.31 27.08
CA MET A 1 -2.45 -2.86 25.72
C MET A 1 -3.62 -2.10 25.12
N ARG A 2 -3.51 -0.78 24.96
CA ARG A 2 -4.49 0.00 24.18
C ARG A 2 -4.24 -0.31 22.70
N ARG A 3 -5.19 -0.93 22.01
CA ARG A 3 -5.19 -0.99 20.54
C ARG A 3 -5.27 0.46 20.05
N SER A 4 -4.21 0.97 19.41
CA SER A 4 -4.34 2.15 18.56
C SER A 4 -5.51 1.90 17.59
N GLN A 5 -6.42 2.86 17.48
CA GLN A 5 -7.56 2.75 16.55
C GLN A 5 -7.12 2.96 15.09
N ASN A 6 -5.88 3.42 14.87
CA ASN A 6 -5.29 3.58 13.54
C ASN A 6 -4.31 2.44 13.25
N PRO A 7 -4.33 1.89 12.02
CA PRO A 7 -3.27 1.01 11.58
C PRO A 7 -1.96 1.80 11.45
N ASP A 8 -0.84 1.12 11.69
CA ASP A 8 0.50 1.69 11.54
C ASP A 8 0.95 1.74 10.07
N LEU A 9 0.30 0.97 9.18
CA LEU A 9 0.58 0.88 7.74
C LEU A 9 -0.68 0.46 6.96
N ILE A 10 -0.85 1.00 5.76
CA ILE A 10 -1.83 0.50 4.78
C ILE A 10 -1.09 -0.21 3.64
N LEU A 11 -1.39 -1.50 3.44
CA LEU A 11 -0.90 -2.29 2.31
C LEU A 11 -1.94 -2.27 1.18
N THR A 12 -1.50 -1.94 -0.03
CA THR A 12 -2.33 -2.00 -1.24
C THR A 12 -1.78 -3.03 -2.21
N ILE A 13 -2.67 -3.82 -2.82
CA ILE A 13 -2.31 -4.89 -3.76
C ILE A 13 -3.13 -4.69 -5.04
N GLY A 14 -2.47 -4.33 -6.14
CA GLY A 14 -3.13 -4.00 -7.41
C GLY A 14 -2.35 -2.96 -8.21
N GLY A 15 -3.03 -2.21 -9.08
CA GLY A 15 -2.42 -1.13 -9.86
C GLY A 15 -2.54 0.24 -9.20
N ASP A 16 -2.19 1.30 -9.93
CA ASP A 16 -2.20 2.69 -9.46
C ASP A 16 -3.57 3.12 -8.88
N GLY A 17 -4.68 2.66 -9.47
CA GLY A 17 -6.02 2.94 -8.94
C GLY A 17 -6.26 2.37 -7.53
N THR A 18 -5.68 1.20 -7.21
CA THR A 18 -5.75 0.62 -5.86
C THR A 18 -4.89 1.42 -4.89
N ILE A 19 -3.67 1.82 -5.33
CA ILE A 19 -2.74 2.62 -4.53
C ILE A 19 -3.35 3.97 -4.20
N LEU A 20 -3.89 4.69 -5.18
CA LEU A 20 -4.58 5.98 -4.99
C LEU A 20 -5.75 5.88 -4.01
N ARG A 21 -6.50 4.77 -4.05
CA ARG A 21 -7.60 4.54 -3.09
C ARG A 21 -7.06 4.32 -1.67
N GLY A 22 -5.94 3.62 -1.51
CA GLY A 22 -5.25 3.48 -0.24
C GLY A 22 -4.74 4.81 0.30
N VAL A 23 -4.08 5.61 -0.54
CA VAL A 23 -3.60 6.96 -0.22
C VAL A 23 -4.75 7.87 0.23
N HIS A 24 -5.90 7.81 -0.42
CA HIS A 24 -7.07 8.60 -0.02
C HIS A 24 -7.53 8.29 1.42
N VAL A 25 -7.52 7.01 1.82
CA VAL A 25 -7.85 6.60 3.19
C VAL A 25 -6.75 7.02 4.17
N ALA A 26 -5.48 6.88 3.77
CA ALA A 26 -4.31 7.13 4.59
C ALA A 26 -4.09 8.63 4.89
N ALA A 27 -4.38 9.50 3.90
CA ALA A 27 -4.10 10.93 3.96
C ALA A 27 -4.76 11.63 5.16
N SER A 28 -5.96 11.21 5.53
CA SER A 28 -6.69 11.78 6.67
C SER A 28 -6.08 11.46 8.04
N ARG A 29 -5.14 10.50 8.09
CA ARG A 29 -4.61 9.91 9.33
C ARG A 29 -3.09 9.89 9.39
N ASP A 30 -2.42 10.43 8.37
CA ASP A 30 -0.96 10.44 8.22
C ASP A 30 -0.34 9.04 8.33
N ILE A 31 -1.00 8.05 7.72
CA ILE A 31 -0.57 6.64 7.77
C ILE A 31 0.26 6.35 6.52
N PRO A 32 1.42 5.68 6.62
CA PRO A 32 2.20 5.27 5.45
C PRO A 32 1.43 4.25 4.59
N VAL A 33 1.70 4.27 3.29
CA VAL A 33 1.12 3.35 2.31
C VAL A 33 2.24 2.57 1.63
N LEU A 34 2.08 1.24 1.52
CA LEU A 34 2.95 0.37 0.74
C LEU A 34 2.16 -0.22 -0.44
N GLY A 35 2.63 -0.01 -1.66
CA GLY A 35 1.98 -0.52 -2.89
C GLY A 35 2.68 -1.72 -3.51
N VAL A 36 1.94 -2.82 -3.71
CA VAL A 36 2.40 -4.02 -4.41
C VAL A 36 1.69 -4.17 -5.75
N ASN A 37 2.46 -4.09 -6.85
CA ASN A 37 1.93 -4.26 -8.20
C ASN A 37 1.76 -5.73 -8.58
N MET A 38 0.63 -6.07 -9.21
CA MET A 38 0.23 -7.44 -9.56
C MET A 38 0.24 -7.77 -11.08
N GLY A 39 0.76 -6.93 -11.98
CA GLY A 39 1.04 -7.45 -13.34
C GLY A 39 1.18 -6.50 -14.53
N ARG A 40 1.09 -5.18 -14.36
CA ARG A 40 1.40 -4.22 -15.44
C ARG A 40 2.30 -3.12 -14.89
N VAL A 41 3.16 -2.52 -15.71
CA VAL A 41 3.97 -1.35 -15.31
C VAL A 41 3.03 -0.29 -14.73
N GLY A 42 3.14 -0.06 -13.43
CA GLY A 42 2.42 0.98 -12.69
C GLY A 42 3.41 2.05 -12.28
N PHE A 43 3.02 3.32 -12.35
CA PHE A 43 3.91 4.43 -12.01
C PHE A 43 4.08 4.61 -10.51
N MET A 44 3.12 4.13 -9.71
CA MET A 44 3.02 4.45 -8.28
C MET A 44 3.35 3.29 -7.35
N SER A 45 3.65 2.10 -7.87
CA SER A 45 3.92 0.92 -7.05
C SER A 45 5.35 0.89 -6.52
N ASP A 46 5.50 0.66 -5.22
CA ASP A 46 6.80 0.59 -4.54
C ASP A 46 7.57 -0.70 -4.87
N ILE A 47 6.86 -1.82 -5.01
CA ILE A 47 7.44 -3.14 -5.30
C ILE A 47 6.58 -3.95 -6.27
N GLU A 48 7.23 -4.76 -7.11
CA GLU A 48 6.53 -5.80 -7.89
C GLU A 48 6.25 -7.02 -7.00
N SER A 49 5.16 -7.72 -7.28
CA SER A 49 4.76 -8.93 -6.55
C SER A 49 5.84 -10.01 -6.50
N LYS A 50 6.70 -10.11 -7.53
CA LYS A 50 7.85 -11.03 -7.57
C LYS A 50 8.94 -10.71 -6.54
N ASP A 51 9.03 -9.45 -6.10
CA ASP A 51 10.05 -8.96 -5.17
C ASP A 51 9.50 -8.81 -3.74
N ALA A 52 8.18 -8.92 -3.57
CA ALA A 52 7.49 -8.78 -2.29
C ALA A 52 7.81 -9.89 -1.28
N ILE A 53 8.32 -11.04 -1.77
CA ILE A 53 8.79 -12.14 -0.93
C ILE A 53 10.24 -12.43 -1.33
N LYS A 54 11.19 -12.02 -0.49
CA LYS A 54 12.57 -12.51 -0.57
C LYS A 54 12.69 -13.77 0.28
N ASN A 55 13.05 -14.88 -0.35
CA ASN A 55 13.55 -16.07 0.35
C ASN A 55 14.89 -15.78 1.01
#